data_AF-K1RVK0-F1
#
_entry.id   AF-K1RVK0-F1
#
_cell.length_a   1.000
_cell.length_b   1.000
_cell.length_c   1.000
_cell.angle_alpha   90.00
_cell.angle_beta   90.00
_cell.angle_gamma   90.00
#
_symmetry.space_group_name_H-M   'P 1'
#
loop_
_entity.id
_entity.type
_entity.pdbx_description
1 polymer ?
#
loop_
_entity_poly.entity_id
_entity_poly.type
_entity_poly.pdbx_seq_one_letter_code
_entity_poly.pdbx_strand_id
1 'polypeptide(L)'
;MNKLSELINKLCPNGVEYKPLEKCCNILDNMRKPITKSAREKGNYPYYGANGIQDYVSNYIFDGKFILVGEDGSVINRNGNPIVTWAEGKIWVNNHAHIIEEIEGIQLRYLYYYIQTINVANLIHGNIPKLNQGDFRN
;
A
#
# COMPACT_ATOMS: atom_id res chain seq x y z
N MET A 1 -4.06 5.93 34.13
CA MET A 1 -3.45 5.89 32.78
C MET A 1 -3.68 4.49 32.22
N ASN A 2 -3.95 4.36 30.92
CA ASN A 2 -4.05 3.04 30.31
C ASN A 2 -2.64 2.48 30.02
N LYS A 3 -2.56 1.18 29.72
CA LYS A 3 -1.27 0.52 29.47
C LYS A 3 -0.49 1.13 28.30
N LEU A 4 -1.19 1.63 27.28
CA LEU A 4 -0.58 2.27 26.12
C LEU A 4 0.11 3.59 26.52
N SER A 5 -0.54 4.43 27.33
CA SER A 5 0.05 5.67 27.84
C SER A 5 1.30 5.42 28.68
N GLU A 6 1.30 4.37 29.52
CA GLU A 6 2.50 3.96 30.26
C GLU A 6 3.65 3.56 29.33
N LEU A 7 3.35 2.77 28.29
CA LEU A 7 4.35 2.32 27.33
C LEU A 7 4.90 3.47 26.50
N ILE A 8 4.06 4.41 26.06
CA ILE A 8 4.50 5.62 25.34
C ILE A 8 5.41 6.46 26.24
N ASN A 9 5.01 6.72 27.48
CA ASN A 9 5.84 7.50 28.42
C ASN A 9 7.19 6.81 28.72
N LYS A 10 7.20 5.47 28.77
CA LYS A 10 8.42 4.70 29.06
C LYS A 10 9.35 4.55 27.86
N LEU A 11 8.80 4.24 26.68
CA LEU A 11 9.56 3.87 25.49
C LEU A 11 9.82 5.06 24.57
N CYS A 12 8.96 6.06 24.60
CA CYS A 12 9.04 7.27 23.78
C CYS A 12 8.94 8.53 24.67
N PRO A 13 9.79 8.69 25.71
CA PRO A 13 9.68 9.78 26.69
C PRO A 13 9.82 11.18 26.06
N ASN A 14 10.47 11.26 24.90
CA ASN A 14 10.66 12.49 24.13
C ASN A 14 9.70 12.59 22.92
N GLY A 15 8.67 11.73 22.87
CA GLY A 15 7.76 11.61 21.73
C GLY A 15 8.26 10.66 20.63
N VAL A 16 7.56 10.68 19.50
CA VAL A 16 7.88 9.90 18.29
C VAL A 16 8.15 10.86 17.13
N GLU A 17 9.13 10.52 16.30
CA GLU A 17 9.49 11.28 15.11
C GLU A 17 8.51 10.99 13.96
N TYR A 18 8.14 12.03 13.20
CA TYR A 18 7.43 11.88 11.94
C TYR A 18 8.45 11.71 10.81
N LYS A 19 8.28 10.65 10.01
CA LYS A 19 9.13 10.36 8.85
C LYS A 19 8.27 10.21 7.60
N PRO A 20 8.78 10.67 6.43
CA PRO A 20 8.17 10.35 5.14
C PRO A 20 8.01 8.83 4.98
N LEU A 21 6.94 8.39 4.31
CA LEU A 21 6.67 6.97 4.11
C LEU A 21 7.85 6.26 3.44
N GLU A 22 8.50 6.89 2.46
CA GLU A 22 9.66 6.33 1.75
C GLU A 22 10.89 6.05 2.64
N LYS A 23 10.95 6.60 3.87
CA LYS A 23 11.99 6.28 4.85
C LYS A 23 11.60 5.13 5.77
N CYS A 24 10.35 4.68 5.69
CA CYS A 24 9.78 3.64 6.54
C CYS A 24 9.58 2.30 5.81
N CYS A 25 9.76 2.28 4.48
CA CYS A 25 9.53 1.10 3.65
C CYS A 25 10.18 1.22 2.27
N ASN A 26 10.30 0.10 1.56
CA ASN A 26 10.64 0.11 0.13
C ASN A 26 9.37 0.35 -0.70
N ILE A 27 9.41 1.30 -1.64
CA ILE A 27 8.31 1.54 -2.59
C ILE A 27 8.69 0.96 -3.96
N LEU A 28 8.00 -0.09 -4.38
CA LEU A 28 8.35 -0.94 -5.53
C LEU A 28 7.54 -0.63 -6.81
N ASP A 29 7.00 0.59 -6.90
CA ASP A 29 6.13 1.01 -8.01
C ASP A 29 6.78 0.87 -9.40
N ASN A 30 8.11 0.98 -9.47
CA ASN A 30 8.91 0.82 -10.68
C ASN A 30 8.95 -0.63 -11.21
N MET A 31 8.57 -1.61 -10.38
CA MET A 31 8.55 -3.03 -10.73
C MET A 31 7.19 -3.50 -11.27
N ARG A 32 6.15 -2.65 -11.19
CA ARG A 32 4.79 -2.93 -11.69
C ARG A 32 4.76 -3.12 -13.20
N LYS A 33 3.89 -4.00 -13.69
CA LYS A 33 3.71 -4.26 -15.12
C LYS A 33 2.22 -4.35 -15.49
N PRO A 34 1.62 -3.36 -16.16
CA PRO A 34 0.22 -3.46 -16.56
C PRO A 34 0.05 -4.54 -17.66
N ILE A 35 -0.97 -5.40 -17.51
CA ILE A 35 -1.47 -6.28 -18.57
C ILE A 35 -2.92 -5.90 -18.88
N THR A 36 -3.19 -5.61 -20.16
CA THR A 36 -4.55 -5.36 -20.65
C THR A 36 -5.40 -6.61 -20.47
N LYS A 37 -6.71 -6.44 -20.21
CA LYS A 37 -7.61 -7.57 -19.91
C LYS A 37 -7.60 -8.66 -21.00
N SER A 38 -7.49 -8.27 -22.27
CA SER A 38 -7.42 -9.20 -23.41
C SER A 38 -6.10 -9.95 -23.53
N ALA A 39 -5.00 -9.41 -23.00
CA ALA A 39 -3.67 -10.02 -23.04
C ALA A 39 -3.36 -10.86 -21.78
N ARG A 40 -4.28 -10.93 -20.83
CA ARG A 40 -4.11 -11.78 -19.63
C ARG A 40 -4.30 -13.23 -20.00
N GLU A 41 -3.22 -13.99 -19.90
CA GLU A 41 -3.29 -15.44 -19.88
C GLU A 41 -3.81 -15.91 -18.53
N LYS A 42 -4.86 -16.74 -18.52
CA LYS A 42 -5.45 -17.26 -17.29
C LYS A 42 -4.47 -18.14 -16.53
N GLY A 43 -4.48 -18.02 -15.21
CA GLY A 43 -3.73 -18.90 -14.33
C GLY A 43 -4.17 -18.78 -12.88
N ASN A 44 -3.26 -19.02 -11.95
CA ASN A 44 -3.55 -19.12 -10.53
C ASN A 44 -2.98 -17.97 -9.70
N TYR A 45 -2.20 -17.06 -10.29
CA TYR A 45 -1.58 -15.96 -9.55
C TYR A 45 -2.50 -14.73 -9.56
N PRO A 46 -2.81 -14.14 -8.40
CA PRO A 46 -3.69 -12.97 -8.35
C PRO A 46 -3.06 -11.77 -9.06
N TYR A 47 -3.87 -11.12 -9.89
CA TYR A 47 -3.56 -9.86 -10.56
C TYR A 47 -4.24 -8.72 -9.82
N TYR A 48 -3.45 -7.90 -9.12
CA TYR A 48 -3.93 -6.81 -8.29
C TYR A 48 -4.04 -5.48 -9.05
N GLY A 49 -5.09 -4.72 -8.71
CA GLY A 49 -5.28 -3.32 -9.08
C GLY A 49 -5.56 -2.47 -7.83
N ALA A 50 -6.14 -1.28 -8.03
CA ALA A 50 -6.28 -0.27 -6.97
C ALA A 50 -7.05 -0.73 -5.72
N ASN A 51 -8.01 -1.64 -5.89
CA ASN A 51 -8.92 -2.08 -4.84
C ASN A 51 -8.90 -3.60 -4.63
N GLY A 52 -7.73 -4.23 -4.83
CA GLY A 52 -7.53 -5.65 -4.60
C GLY A 52 -7.43 -6.49 -5.88
N ILE A 53 -7.73 -7.78 -5.77
CA ILE A 53 -7.62 -8.75 -6.87
C ILE A 53 -8.64 -8.43 -7.97
N GLN A 54 -8.17 -8.26 -9.20
CA GLN A 54 -9.01 -8.01 -10.38
C GLN A 54 -9.16 -9.23 -11.28
N ASP A 55 -8.21 -10.16 -11.22
CA ASP A 55 -8.13 -11.34 -12.08
C ASP A 55 -7.11 -12.35 -11.55
N TYR A 56 -6.94 -13.47 -12.27
CA TYR A 56 -5.87 -14.43 -12.04
C TYR A 56 -5.11 -14.74 -13.33
N VAL A 57 -3.78 -14.67 -13.28
CA VAL A 57 -2.88 -14.76 -14.43
C VAL A 57 -1.90 -15.93 -14.33
N SER A 58 -1.34 -16.34 -15.48
CA SER A 58 -0.43 -17.49 -15.62
C SER A 58 0.94 -17.29 -14.96
N ASN A 59 1.36 -16.05 -14.73
CA ASN A 59 2.69 -15.72 -14.21
C ASN A 59 2.62 -14.68 -13.07
N TYR A 60 3.75 -14.38 -12.43
CA TYR A 60 3.87 -13.43 -11.32
C TYR A 60 5.14 -12.57 -11.48
N ILE A 61 5.17 -11.43 -10.78
CA ILE A 61 6.33 -10.51 -10.78
C ILE A 61 6.86 -10.22 -9.37
N PHE A 62 6.14 -10.65 -8.33
CA PHE A 62 6.58 -10.59 -6.93
C PHE A 62 6.30 -11.92 -6.23
N ASP A 63 7.14 -12.29 -5.26
CA ASP A 63 6.92 -13.41 -4.35
C ASP A 63 7.38 -12.99 -2.94
N GLY A 64 6.44 -12.77 -2.03
CA GLY A 64 6.75 -12.17 -0.74
C GLY A 64 5.53 -11.64 0.00
N LYS A 65 5.72 -10.65 0.86
CA LYS A 65 4.65 -9.96 1.60
C LYS A 65 4.67 -8.47 1.26
N PHE A 66 3.52 -7.94 0.89
CA PHE A 66 3.40 -6.58 0.40
C PHE A 66 2.15 -5.91 0.95
N ILE A 67 2.21 -4.59 1.06
CA ILE A 67 1.02 -3.75 1.16
C ILE A 67 0.79 -3.13 -0.21
N LEU A 68 -0.45 -3.21 -0.69
CA LEU A 68 -0.89 -2.54 -1.89
C LEU A 68 -1.82 -1.39 -1.55
N VAL A 69 -1.57 -0.21 -2.10
CA VAL A 69 -2.40 0.98 -1.87
C VAL A 69 -2.95 1.50 -3.20
N GLY A 70 -4.24 1.81 -3.29
CA GLY A 70 -4.82 2.27 -4.56
C GLY A 70 -4.18 3.56 -5.09
N GLU A 71 -3.72 3.54 -6.35
CA GLU A 71 -3.16 4.72 -7.05
C GLU A 71 -4.22 5.43 -7.89
N ASP A 72 -5.03 4.70 -8.67
CA ASP A 72 -6.02 5.26 -9.61
C ASP A 72 -7.42 4.66 -9.41
N GLY A 73 -8.46 5.51 -9.48
CA GLY A 73 -9.86 5.10 -9.43
C GLY A 73 -10.39 4.97 -8.00
N SER A 74 -10.65 3.75 -7.54
CA SER A 74 -11.15 3.50 -6.17
C SER A 74 -10.01 3.49 -5.15
N VAL A 75 -9.49 4.69 -4.85
CA VAL A 75 -8.27 4.89 -4.07
C VAL A 75 -8.50 5.20 -2.59
N ILE A 76 -9.68 5.71 -2.23
CA ILE A 76 -10.07 6.04 -0.85
C ILE A 76 -11.44 5.47 -0.49
N ASN A 77 -11.65 5.22 0.80
CA ASN A 77 -12.94 4.85 1.37
C ASN A 77 -13.77 6.10 1.75
N ARG A 78 -14.99 5.89 2.26
CA ARG A 78 -15.92 6.97 2.66
C ARG A 78 -15.38 7.88 3.77
N ASN A 79 -14.38 7.43 4.55
CA ASN A 79 -13.76 8.19 5.61
C ASN A 79 -12.54 9.00 5.11
N GLY A 80 -12.23 8.95 3.81
CA GLY A 80 -11.07 9.62 3.22
C GLY A 80 -9.75 8.88 3.41
N ASN A 81 -9.78 7.65 3.94
CA ASN A 81 -8.59 6.85 4.15
C ASN A 81 -8.29 5.99 2.92
N PRO A 82 -7.03 5.66 2.63
CA PRO A 82 -6.67 4.90 1.44
C PRO A 82 -7.27 3.49 1.46
N ILE A 83 -7.53 2.94 0.27
CA ILE A 83 -7.81 1.52 0.11
C ILE A 83 -6.48 0.77 0.20
N VAL A 84 -6.37 -0.11 1.20
CA VAL A 84 -5.14 -0.84 1.52
C VAL A 84 -5.42 -2.34 1.47
N THR A 85 -4.62 -3.08 0.71
CA THR A 85 -4.72 -4.54 0.57
C THR A 85 -3.45 -5.21 1.07
N TRP A 86 -3.60 -6.25 1.88
CA TRP A 86 -2.49 -7.16 2.20
C TRP A 86 -2.34 -8.18 1.08
N ALA A 87 -1.14 -8.34 0.54
CA ALA A 87 -0.83 -9.33 -0.49
C ALA A 87 0.34 -10.20 -0.04
N GLU A 88 0.23 -11.51 -0.27
CA GLU A 88 1.23 -12.48 0.15
C GLU A 88 1.38 -13.62 -0.87
N GLY A 89 2.61 -14.08 -1.04
CA GLY A 89 2.98 -15.10 -2.01
C GLY A 89 3.25 -14.52 -3.40
N LYS A 90 3.07 -15.37 -4.42
CA LYS A 90 3.31 -15.04 -5.82
C LYS A 90 2.16 -14.21 -6.39
N ILE A 91 2.44 -12.95 -6.73
CA ILE A 91 1.44 -11.98 -7.18
C ILE A 91 1.89 -11.22 -8.43
N TRP A 92 0.92 -10.72 -9.19
CA TRP A 92 1.12 -9.74 -10.24
C TRP A 92 0.43 -8.44 -9.86
N VAL A 93 1.10 -7.29 -10.03
CA VAL A 93 0.53 -5.98 -9.66
C VAL A 93 0.52 -5.03 -10.87
N ASN A 94 -0.65 -4.44 -11.10
CA ASN A 94 -0.88 -3.42 -12.11
C ASN A 94 -0.37 -2.03 -11.66
N ASN A 95 -0.25 -1.06 -12.58
CA ASN A 95 0.12 0.32 -12.29
C ASN A 95 -0.92 1.12 -11.48
N HIS A 96 -2.12 0.59 -11.24
CA HIS A 96 -3.14 1.25 -10.44
C HIS A 96 -3.02 1.01 -8.93
N ALA A 97 -1.98 0.35 -8.45
CA ALA A 97 -1.73 0.15 -7.02
C ALA A 97 -0.26 0.38 -6.69
N HIS A 98 0.04 1.21 -5.69
CA HIS A 98 1.36 1.32 -5.10
C HIS A 98 1.76 0.04 -4.37
N ILE A 99 3.05 -0.23 -4.28
CA ILE A 99 3.59 -1.42 -3.62
C ILE A 99 4.58 -1.02 -2.54
N ILE A 100 4.33 -1.49 -1.33
CA ILE A 100 5.21 -1.33 -0.17
C ILE A 100 5.76 -2.70 0.23
N GLU A 101 7.07 -2.76 0.43
CA GLU A 101 7.78 -3.88 1.05
C GLU A 101 8.46 -3.45 2.36
N GLU A 102 8.62 -4.40 3.26
CA GLU A 102 9.25 -4.23 4.57
C GLU A 102 10.70 -3.77 4.47
N ILE A 103 11.14 -2.96 5.44
CA ILE A 103 12.56 -2.70 5.70
C ILE A 103 12.93 -3.14 7.11
N GLU A 104 14.22 -3.37 7.35
CA GLU A 104 14.70 -3.77 8.66
C GLU A 104 14.28 -2.78 9.75
N GLY A 105 13.78 -3.31 10.87
CA GLY A 105 13.37 -2.51 12.03
C GLY A 105 11.95 -1.96 11.99
N ILE A 106 11.21 -2.11 10.88
CA ILE A 106 9.82 -1.63 10.77
C ILE A 106 8.93 -2.78 10.32
N GLN A 107 7.96 -3.16 11.16
CA GLN A 107 7.05 -4.25 10.82
C GLN A 107 6.05 -3.82 9.74
N LEU A 108 6.00 -4.55 8.63
CA LEU A 108 5.06 -4.30 7.53
C LEU A 108 3.62 -4.40 8.02
N ARG A 109 3.33 -5.31 8.95
CA ARG A 109 1.97 -5.43 9.54
C ARG A 109 1.57 -4.18 10.33
N TYR A 110 2.52 -3.53 11.00
CA TYR A 110 2.25 -2.26 11.68
C TYR A 110 1.91 -1.18 10.65
N LEU A 111 2.72 -1.04 9.59
CA LEU A 111 2.44 -0.09 8.50
C LEU A 111 1.07 -0.33 7.86
N TYR A 112 0.70 -1.59 7.63
CA TYR A 112 -0.60 -1.97 7.07
C TYR A 112 -1.77 -1.39 7.88
N TYR A 113 -1.74 -1.53 9.20
CA TYR A 113 -2.78 -0.97 10.06
C TYR A 113 -2.69 0.55 10.16
N TYR A 114 -1.48 1.11 10.25
CA TYR A 114 -1.29 2.54 10.39
C TYR A 114 -1.79 3.33 9.18
N ILE A 115 -1.43 2.91 7.95
CA ILE A 115 -1.84 3.59 6.70
C ILE A 115 -3.37 3.65 6.58
N GLN A 116 -4.09 2.63 7.04
CA GLN A 116 -5.56 2.61 7.02
C GLN A 116 -6.21 3.64 7.94
N THR A 117 -5.44 4.29 8.82
CA THR A 117 -5.93 5.34 9.73
C THR A 117 -5.70 6.76 9.21
N ILE A 118 -4.89 6.91 8.16
CA ILE A 118 -4.50 8.22 7.63
C ILE A 118 -5.54 8.71 6.64
N ASN A 119 -6.09 9.91 6.86
CA ASN A 119 -6.93 10.57 5.87
C ASN A 119 -6.04 11.19 4.78
N VAL A 120 -6.23 10.74 3.54
CA VAL A 120 -5.46 11.18 2.37
C VAL A 120 -6.34 11.94 1.37
N ALA A 121 -7.57 12.33 1.73
CA ALA A 121 -8.52 12.95 0.81
C ALA A 121 -7.97 14.21 0.13
N ASN A 122 -7.15 15.00 0.85
CA ASN A 122 -6.52 16.21 0.33
C ASN A 122 -5.36 15.94 -0.64
N LEU A 123 -4.90 14.68 -0.72
CA LEU A 123 -3.84 14.23 -1.65
C LEU A 123 -4.42 13.57 -2.91
N ILE A 124 -5.75 13.50 -3.02
CA ILE A 124 -6.42 12.89 -4.16
C ILE A 124 -6.74 13.96 -5.20
N HIS A 125 -6.25 13.73 -6.43
CA HIS A 125 -6.37 14.69 -7.52
C HIS A 125 -7.13 14.13 -8.72
N GLY A 126 -7.59 15.02 -9.59
CA GLY A 126 -8.13 14.70 -10.91
C GLY A 126 -9.61 14.25 -10.92
N ASN A 127 -10.18 14.21 -12.13
CA ASN A 127 -11.55 13.71 -12.35
C ASN A 127 -11.65 12.20 -12.11
N ILE A 128 -10.58 11.48 -12.45
CA ILE A 128 -10.37 10.10 -12.02
C ILE A 128 -9.52 10.22 -10.76
N PRO A 129 -10.06 9.87 -9.57
CA PRO A 129 -9.35 10.03 -8.31
C PRO A 129 -7.99 9.33 -8.36
N LYS A 130 -6.92 10.08 -8.07
CA LYS A 130 -5.56 9.55 -8.09
C LYS A 130 -4.77 10.02 -6.88
N LEU A 131 -4.15 9.06 -6.17
CA LEU A 131 -3.08 9.31 -5.22
C LEU A 131 -1.77 9.13 -5.98
N ASN A 132 -1.09 10.21 -6.36
CA ASN A 132 0.10 10.07 -7.19
C ASN A 132 1.32 9.63 -6.36
N GLN A 133 2.35 9.15 -7.04
CA GLN A 133 3.56 8.65 -6.40
C GLN A 133 4.31 9.70 -5.55
N GLY A 134 4.28 10.98 -5.96
CA GLY A 134 4.93 12.05 -5.20
C GLY A 134 4.24 12.29 -3.86
N ASP A 135 2.92 12.38 -3.87
CA ASP A 135 2.11 12.53 -2.65
C ASP A 135 2.16 11.27 -1.77
N PHE A 136 2.21 10.09 -2.38
CA PHE A 136 2.28 8.82 -1.64
C PHE A 136 3.58 8.62 -0.85
N ARG A 137 4.70 9.16 -1.34
CA ARG A 137 6.03 8.99 -0.72
C ARG A 137 6.23 9.82 0.55
N ASN A 138 5.53 10.94 0.65
CA ASN A 138 5.72 11.96 1.69
C ASN A 138 4.77 11.75 2.88
#